data_AF-A0AAW6VIW4-F1
#
_entry.id   AF-A0AAW6VIW4-F1
#
_cell.length_a   1.000
_cell.length_b   1.000
_cell.length_c   1.000
_cell.angle_alpha   90.00
_cell.angle_beta   90.00
_cell.angle_gamma   90.00
#
_symmetry.space_group_name_H-M   'P 1'
#
loop_
_entity.id
_entity.type
_entity.pdbx_description
1 polymer ?
#
loop_
_entity_poly.entity_id
_entity_poly.type
_entity_poly.pdbx_seq_one_letter_code
_entity_poly.pdbx_strand_id
1 'polypeptide(L)'
;MNEKICEIITKLSKESQNQKLRLFAKLDLNTKLEIFDNHKIIFHTLKNIHKNKDTENSILSYCAFLLSLDNFQKNTTEETIKIIKFKKIKQPKARKKEKLLQYYPLIKQLKQANTSYRDISDYLLKYHKFKISYSTICKLCNKIEKGEIK
;
A
#
# COMPACT_ATOMS: atom_id res chain seq x y z
N MET A 1 -16.80 -4.83 21.96
CA MET A 1 -17.04 -6.29 22.09
C MET A 1 -16.22 -7.06 21.06
N ASN A 2 -16.25 -6.66 19.78
CA ASN A 2 -15.56 -7.34 18.68
C ASN A 2 -14.02 -7.32 18.78
N GLU A 3 -13.41 -6.24 19.28
CA GLU A 3 -11.96 -6.18 19.47
C GLU A 3 -11.44 -7.26 20.45
N LYS A 4 -12.11 -7.45 21.59
CA LYS A 4 -11.74 -8.49 22.58
C LYS A 4 -11.90 -9.91 22.03
N ILE A 5 -12.92 -10.16 21.20
CA ILE A 5 -13.13 -11.45 20.55
C ILE A 5 -11.99 -11.76 19.57
N CYS A 6 -11.55 -10.77 18.79
CA CYS A 6 -10.38 -10.90 17.91
C CYS A 6 -9.10 -11.19 18.69
N GLU A 7 -8.88 -10.51 19.82
CA GLU A 7 -7.70 -10.77 20.67
C GLU A 7 -7.72 -12.17 21.29
N ILE A 8 -8.89 -12.67 21.70
CA ILE A 8 -9.03 -14.02 22.24
C ILE A 8 -8.76 -15.09 21.17
N ILE A 9 -9.31 -14.93 19.97
CA ILE A 9 -9.17 -15.91 18.88
C ILE A 9 -7.74 -15.91 18.32
N THR A 10 -7.17 -14.73 18.09
CA THR A 10 -5.85 -14.62 17.45
C THR A 10 -4.69 -14.67 18.45
N LYS A 11 -4.95 -14.41 19.74
CA LYS A 11 -3.93 -14.17 20.78
C LYS A 11 -2.99 -13.01 20.45
N LEU A 12 -3.44 -12.07 19.61
CA LEU A 12 -2.67 -10.90 19.19
C LEU A 12 -3.25 -9.62 19.78
N SER A 13 -2.42 -8.82 20.43
CA SER A 13 -2.80 -7.47 20.87
C SER A 13 -3.11 -6.56 19.67
N LYS A 14 -3.94 -5.55 19.88
CA LYS A 14 -4.25 -4.51 18.88
C LYS A 14 -3.01 -3.92 18.20
N GLU A 15 -1.92 -3.71 18.94
CA GLU A 15 -0.66 -3.22 18.38
C GLU A 15 -0.01 -4.23 17.43
N SER A 16 0.02 -5.51 17.81
CA SER A 16 0.56 -6.59 16.99
C SER A 16 -0.23 -6.76 15.70
N GLN A 17 -1.56 -6.68 15.78
CA GLN A 17 -2.43 -6.71 14.60
C GLN A 17 -2.07 -5.57 13.63
N ASN A 18 -1.95 -4.34 14.13
CA ASN A 18 -1.57 -3.18 13.32
C ASN A 18 -0.16 -3.28 12.73
N GLN A 19 0.79 -3.90 13.43
CA GLN A 19 2.12 -4.16 12.88
C GLN A 19 2.06 -5.11 11.68
N LYS A 20 1.27 -6.18 11.78
CA LYS A 20 1.10 -7.17 10.70
C LYS A 20 0.41 -6.60 9.48
N LEU A 21 -0.64 -5.79 9.67
CA LEU A 21 -1.30 -5.07 8.57
C LEU A 21 -0.34 -4.11 7.86
N ARG A 22 0.53 -3.43 8.61
CA ARG A 22 1.59 -2.57 8.04
C ARG A 22 2.65 -3.36 7.29
N LEU A 23 2.92 -4.61 7.68
CA LEU A 23 3.80 -5.52 6.95
C LEU A 23 3.16 -5.97 5.65
N PHE A 24 1.89 -6.39 5.69
CA PHE A 24 1.10 -6.78 4.51
C PHE A 24 1.07 -5.68 3.43
N ALA A 25 0.89 -4.42 3.83
CA ALA A 25 0.90 -3.27 2.92
C ALA A 25 2.25 -3.04 2.21
N LYS A 26 3.32 -3.74 2.62
CA LYS A 26 4.66 -3.68 2.00
C LYS A 26 4.97 -4.88 1.10
N LEU A 27 4.16 -5.93 1.16
CA LEU A 27 4.34 -7.16 0.39
C LEU A 27 3.99 -6.96 -1.09
N ASP A 28 4.64 -7.74 -1.96
CA ASP A 28 4.35 -7.83 -3.39
C ASP A 28 3.05 -8.61 -3.64
N LEU A 29 2.54 -8.56 -4.87
CA LEU A 29 1.25 -9.16 -5.20
C LEU A 29 1.26 -10.68 -5.04
N ASN A 30 2.34 -11.35 -5.42
CA ASN A 30 2.44 -12.81 -5.38
C ASN A 30 2.38 -13.33 -3.93
N THR A 31 3.16 -12.73 -3.03
CA THR A 31 3.12 -13.10 -1.61
C THR A 31 1.78 -12.76 -0.95
N LYS A 32 1.12 -11.68 -1.38
CA LYS A 32 -0.26 -11.40 -0.93
C LYS A 32 -1.24 -12.50 -1.34
N LEU A 33 -1.13 -13.03 -2.56
CA LEU A 33 -1.99 -14.12 -3.02
C LEU A 33 -1.76 -15.39 -2.20
N GLU A 34 -0.51 -15.75 -1.92
CA GLU A 34 -0.18 -16.89 -1.04
C GLU A 34 -0.77 -16.73 0.38
N ILE A 35 -0.73 -15.51 0.94
CA ILE A 35 -1.36 -15.20 2.23
C ILE A 35 -2.88 -15.37 2.18
N PHE A 36 -3.51 -15.03 1.04
CA PHE A 36 -4.95 -15.21 0.85
C PHE A 36 -5.36 -16.68 0.67
N ASP A 37 -4.51 -17.51 0.04
CA ASP A 37 -4.80 -18.94 -0.05
C ASP A 37 -4.67 -19.62 1.33
N ASN A 38 -3.66 -19.23 2.11
CA ASN A 38 -3.55 -19.66 3.51
C ASN A 38 -4.71 -19.13 4.37
N HIS A 39 -5.20 -17.92 4.12
CA HIS A 39 -6.38 -17.35 4.79
C HIS A 39 -7.62 -18.21 4.58
N LYS A 40 -7.90 -18.66 3.35
CA LYS A 40 -9.06 -19.52 3.05
C LYS A 40 -9.02 -20.80 3.87
N ILE A 41 -7.86 -21.46 3.93
CA ILE A 41 -7.67 -22.70 4.70
C ILE A 41 -7.96 -22.44 6.18
N ILE A 42 -7.36 -21.38 6.76
CA ILE A 42 -7.55 -21.03 8.18
C ILE A 42 -9.00 -20.59 8.47
N PHE A 43 -9.65 -19.92 7.52
CA PHE A 43 -11.05 -19.52 7.68
C PHE A 43 -11.96 -20.74 7.76
N HIS A 44 -11.76 -21.75 6.92
CA HIS A 44 -12.55 -22.98 6.98
C HIS A 44 -12.32 -23.74 8.28
N THR A 45 -11.09 -23.81 8.78
CA THR A 45 -10.81 -24.45 10.08
C THR A 45 -11.45 -23.69 11.24
N LEU A 46 -11.34 -22.36 11.27
CA LEU A 46 -11.97 -21.52 12.30
C LEU A 46 -13.50 -21.61 12.24
N LYS A 47 -14.10 -21.65 11.04
CA LYS A 47 -15.54 -21.81 10.87
C LYS A 47 -16.04 -23.16 11.41
N ASN A 48 -15.25 -24.22 11.25
CA ASN A 48 -15.58 -25.53 11.81
C ASN A 48 -15.45 -25.56 13.35
N ILE A 49 -14.44 -24.88 13.91
CA ILE A 49 -14.22 -24.80 15.36
C ILE A 49 -15.31 -23.95 16.05
N HIS A 50 -15.70 -22.84 15.41
CA HIS A 50 -16.66 -21.88 15.97
C HIS A 50 -18.09 -22.08 15.47
N LYS A 51 -18.39 -23.23 14.83
CA LYS A 51 -19.71 -23.55 14.23
C LYS A 51 -20.89 -23.43 15.20
N ASN A 52 -20.62 -23.54 16.51
CA ASN A 52 -21.63 -23.53 17.58
C ASN A 52 -21.73 -22.19 18.34
N LYS A 53 -20.96 -21.16 17.94
CA LYS A 53 -21.05 -19.81 18.51
C LYS A 53 -21.54 -18.87 17.42
N ASP A 54 -22.52 -18.04 17.73
CA ASP A 54 -22.99 -16.91 16.90
C ASP A 54 -21.88 -15.84 16.78
N THR A 55 -20.78 -16.24 16.16
CA THR A 55 -19.65 -15.38 15.82
C THR A 55 -19.87 -14.93 14.40
N GLU A 56 -19.93 -13.63 14.19
CA GLU A 56 -20.10 -13.08 12.85
C GLU A 56 -18.97 -13.58 11.93
N ASN A 57 -19.35 -14.05 10.74
CA ASN A 57 -18.40 -14.53 9.74
C ASN A 57 -17.34 -13.47 9.37
N SER A 58 -17.69 -12.18 9.49
CA SER A 58 -16.79 -11.03 9.32
C SER A 58 -15.61 -11.08 10.29
N ILE A 59 -15.87 -11.34 11.57
CA ILE A 59 -14.87 -11.40 12.65
C ILE A 59 -13.95 -12.60 12.44
N LEU A 60 -14.53 -13.76 12.10
CA LEU A 60 -13.75 -14.98 11.82
C LEU A 60 -12.84 -14.80 10.60
N SER A 61 -13.33 -14.16 9.54
CA SER A 61 -12.53 -13.87 8.34
C SER A 61 -11.37 -12.93 8.65
N TYR A 62 -11.59 -11.89 9.46
CA TYR A 62 -10.54 -10.99 9.91
C TYR A 62 -9.51 -11.71 10.79
N CYS A 63 -9.94 -12.56 11.72
CA CYS A 63 -9.05 -13.37 12.55
C CYS A 63 -8.21 -14.33 11.73
N ALA A 64 -8.82 -15.03 10.76
CA ALA A 64 -8.12 -15.91 9.84
C ALA A 64 -7.03 -15.16 9.07
N PHE A 65 -7.29 -13.90 8.69
CA PHE A 65 -6.36 -13.10 7.91
C PHE A 65 -5.15 -12.68 8.76
N LEU A 66 -5.39 -12.29 10.01
CA LEU A 66 -4.31 -11.97 10.95
C LEU A 66 -3.44 -13.20 11.27
N LEU A 67 -4.04 -14.39 11.35
CA LEU A 67 -3.32 -15.64 11.56
C LEU A 67 -2.51 -16.06 10.33
N SER A 68 -3.04 -15.89 9.11
CA SER A 68 -2.27 -16.16 7.90
C SER A 68 -1.05 -15.23 7.79
N LEU A 69 -1.20 -13.96 8.20
CA LEU A 69 -0.08 -13.03 8.33
C LEU A 69 0.94 -13.43 9.40
N ASP A 70 0.48 -13.96 10.54
CA ASP A 70 1.37 -14.47 11.59
C ASP A 70 2.20 -15.65 11.08
N ASN A 71 1.55 -16.61 10.43
CA ASN A 71 2.21 -17.78 9.84
C ASN A 71 3.21 -17.36 8.77
N PHE A 72 2.84 -16.42 7.91
CA PHE A 72 3.76 -15.85 6.94
C PHE A 72 4.98 -15.24 7.62
N GLN A 73 4.78 -14.41 8.66
CA GLN A 73 5.88 -13.77 9.38
C GLN A 73 6.80 -14.79 10.07
N LYS A 74 6.25 -15.88 10.62
CA LYS A 74 7.04 -16.97 11.24
C LYS A 74 7.83 -17.77 10.21
N ASN A 75 7.26 -17.99 9.03
CA ASN A 75 7.89 -18.76 7.95
C ASN A 75 8.87 -17.95 7.10
N THR A 76 8.88 -16.62 7.28
CA THR A 76 9.71 -15.69 6.51
C THR A 76 10.94 -15.29 7.31
N THR A 77 12.14 -15.47 6.74
CA THR A 77 13.40 -15.09 7.38
C THR A 77 13.53 -13.57 7.56
N GLU A 78 14.23 -13.12 8.60
CA GLU A 78 14.45 -11.68 8.82
C GLU A 78 15.11 -10.99 7.62
N GLU A 79 15.93 -11.72 6.87
CA GLU A 79 16.64 -11.24 5.69
C GLU A 79 15.71 -10.91 4.53
N THR A 80 14.72 -11.77 4.25
CA THR A 80 13.72 -11.51 3.21
C THR A 80 12.84 -10.31 3.59
N ILE A 81 12.51 -10.14 4.87
CA ILE A 81 11.82 -8.95 5.39
C ILE A 81 12.67 -7.68 5.19
N LYS A 82 13.99 -7.74 5.47
CA LYS A 82 14.92 -6.63 5.24
C LYS A 82 15.02 -6.28 3.75
N ILE A 83 15.09 -7.28 2.87
CA ILE A 83 15.09 -7.10 1.41
C ILE A 83 13.80 -6.44 0.92
N ILE A 84 12.62 -6.87 1.41
CA ILE A 84 11.32 -6.26 1.07
C ILE A 84 11.28 -4.79 1.51
N LYS A 85 11.72 -4.50 2.75
CA LYS A 85 11.81 -3.12 3.26
C LYS A 85 12.75 -2.26 2.38
N PHE A 86 13.90 -2.80 1.99
CA PHE A 86 14.87 -2.11 1.15
C PHE A 86 14.36 -1.84 -0.27
N LYS A 87 13.70 -2.81 -0.92
CA LYS A 87 13.08 -2.63 -2.24
C LYS A 87 12.09 -1.46 -2.26
N LYS A 88 11.31 -1.25 -1.20
CA LYS A 88 10.37 -0.11 -1.09
C LYS A 88 11.07 1.25 -0.96
N ILE A 89 12.20 1.31 -0.26
CA ILE A 89 13.02 2.54 -0.15
C ILE A 89 13.52 2.98 -1.53
N LYS A 90 13.81 2.03 -2.44
CA LYS A 90 14.21 2.30 -3.83
C LYS A 90 13.05 2.64 -4.79
N GLN A 91 11.81 2.80 -4.32
CA GLN A 91 10.67 3.26 -5.14
C GLN A 91 10.35 4.78 -5.11
N PRO A 92 11.28 5.73 -4.84
CA PRO A 92 10.91 7.15 -4.83
C PRO A 92 10.55 7.66 -6.23
N LYS A 93 11.02 6.97 -7.30
CA LYS A 93 10.72 7.34 -8.69
C LYS A 93 9.23 7.18 -9.02
N ALA A 94 8.59 6.08 -8.59
CA ALA A 94 7.17 5.85 -8.79
C ALA A 94 6.32 6.88 -8.03
N ARG A 95 6.64 7.12 -6.75
CA ARG A 95 5.97 8.12 -5.92
C ARG A 95 6.08 9.54 -6.46
N LYS A 96 7.24 9.92 -7.00
CA LYS A 96 7.41 11.24 -7.65
C LYS A 96 6.56 11.37 -8.91
N LYS A 97 6.42 10.30 -9.70
CA LYS A 97 5.55 10.29 -10.89
C LYS A 97 4.07 10.41 -10.50
N GLU A 98 3.62 9.64 -9.51
CA GLU A 98 2.25 9.72 -8.98
C GLU A 98 1.93 11.10 -8.42
N LYS A 99 2.85 11.66 -7.62
CA LYS A 99 2.70 13.01 -7.08
C LYS A 99 2.70 14.07 -8.18
N LEU A 100 3.48 13.90 -9.25
CA LEU A 100 3.46 14.79 -10.41
C LEU A 100 2.13 14.70 -11.17
N LEU A 101 1.54 13.50 -11.30
CA LEU A 101 0.19 13.32 -11.88
C LEU A 101 -0.88 14.07 -11.08
N GLN A 102 -0.81 14.04 -9.76
CA GLN A 102 -1.74 14.78 -8.91
C GLN A 102 -1.68 16.31 -9.14
N TYR A 103 -0.49 16.84 -9.44
CA TYR A 103 -0.30 18.26 -9.76
C TYR A 103 -0.52 18.60 -11.24
N TYR A 104 -0.86 17.62 -12.10
CA TYR A 104 -1.05 17.86 -13.53
C TYR A 104 -2.10 18.94 -13.84
N PRO A 105 -3.28 19.01 -13.19
CA PRO A 105 -4.25 20.07 -13.44
C PRO A 105 -3.67 21.48 -13.21
N LEU A 106 -2.89 21.64 -12.15
CA LEU A 106 -2.21 22.89 -11.81
C LEU A 106 -1.12 23.22 -12.83
N ILE A 107 -0.33 22.23 -13.23
CA ILE A 107 0.71 22.39 -14.27
C ILE A 107 0.07 22.81 -15.60
N LYS A 108 -1.08 22.25 -15.96
CA LYS A 108 -1.84 22.61 -17.16
C LYS A 108 -2.31 24.06 -17.11
N GLN A 109 -2.86 24.51 -15.99
CA GLN A 109 -3.27 25.91 -15.79
C GLN A 109 -2.09 26.88 -15.90
N LEU A 110 -0.97 26.56 -15.23
CA LEU A 110 0.25 27.36 -15.31
C LEU A 110 0.80 27.40 -16.74
N LYS A 111 0.73 26.28 -17.46
CA LYS A 111 1.17 26.21 -18.86
C LYS A 111 0.28 27.05 -19.78
N GLN A 112 -1.03 27.06 -19.56
CA GLN A 112 -1.98 27.94 -20.26
C GLN A 112 -1.73 29.42 -19.98
N ALA A 113 -1.22 29.76 -18.80
CA ALA A 113 -0.77 31.10 -18.44
C ALA A 113 0.63 31.47 -19.02
N ASN A 114 1.10 30.76 -20.06
CA ASN A 114 2.39 30.98 -20.74
C ASN A 114 3.65 30.86 -19.87
N THR A 115 3.59 30.19 -18.71
CA THR A 115 4.78 29.96 -17.89
C THR A 115 5.69 28.87 -18.48
N SER A 116 7.01 29.04 -18.33
CA SER A 116 7.98 28.05 -18.76
C SER A 116 7.95 26.83 -17.85
N TYR A 117 8.31 25.65 -18.36
CA TYR A 117 8.47 24.45 -17.54
C TYR A 117 9.52 24.62 -16.44
N ARG A 118 10.46 25.55 -16.61
CA ARG A 118 11.43 25.94 -15.57
C ARG A 118 10.73 26.67 -14.43
N ASP A 119 9.92 27.67 -14.74
CA ASP A 119 9.15 28.44 -13.76
C ASP A 119 8.14 27.56 -13.03
N ILE A 120 7.50 26.61 -13.73
CA ILE A 120 6.58 25.64 -13.12
C ILE A 120 7.33 24.74 -12.12
N SER A 121 8.56 24.31 -12.46
CA SER A 121 9.40 23.53 -11.55
C SER A 121 9.74 24.33 -10.29
N ASP A 122 10.09 25.60 -10.44
CA ASP A 122 10.42 26.47 -9.30
C ASP A 122 9.18 26.80 -8.47
N TYR A 123 8.02 26.99 -9.10
CA TYR A 123 6.73 27.14 -8.45
C TYR A 123 6.38 25.92 -7.58
N LEU A 124 6.50 24.72 -8.13
CA LEU A 124 6.24 23.47 -7.40
C LEU A 124 7.22 23.29 -6.23
N LEU A 125 8.47 23.73 -6.38
CA LEU A 125 9.44 23.71 -5.30
C LEU A 125 9.07 24.72 -4.19
N LYS A 126 8.70 25.95 -4.55
CA LYS A 126 8.39 27.05 -3.63
C LYS A 126 7.09 26.82 -2.86
N TYR A 127 6.00 26.48 -3.55
CA TYR A 127 4.66 26.41 -2.96
C TYR A 127 4.25 25.00 -2.52
N HIS A 128 4.81 23.95 -3.13
CA HIS A 128 4.42 22.56 -2.83
C HIS A 128 5.56 21.71 -2.25
N LYS A 129 6.74 22.31 -1.99
CA LYS A 129 7.95 21.62 -1.50
C LYS A 129 8.28 20.37 -2.35
N PHE A 130 7.94 20.42 -3.64
CA PHE A 130 8.04 19.29 -4.54
C PHE A 130 9.17 19.50 -5.54
N LYS A 131 10.34 18.91 -5.23
CA LYS A 131 11.52 18.98 -6.10
C LYS A 131 11.42 18.01 -7.28
N ILE A 132 11.18 18.55 -8.46
CA ILE A 132 11.14 17.81 -9.72
C ILE A 132 11.87 18.61 -10.81
N SER A 133 12.45 17.95 -11.82
CA SER A 133 13.12 18.68 -12.92
C SER A 133 12.11 19.10 -13.98
N TYR A 134 12.32 20.26 -14.60
CA TYR A 134 11.53 20.73 -15.74
C TYR A 134 11.42 19.70 -16.86
N SER A 135 12.50 18.94 -17.12
CA SER A 135 12.55 17.89 -18.13
C SER A 135 11.60 16.74 -17.83
N THR A 136 11.36 16.45 -16.54
CA THR A 136 10.41 15.42 -16.11
C THR A 136 8.97 15.88 -16.27
N ILE A 137 8.70 17.16 -15.97
CA ILE A 137 7.39 17.80 -16.18
C ILE A 137 7.03 17.79 -17.68
N CYS A 138 7.96 18.23 -18.53
CA CYS A 138 7.78 18.26 -19.99
C CYS A 138 7.51 16.86 -20.56
N LYS A 139 8.31 15.85 -20.17
CA LYS A 139 8.07 14.45 -20.57
C LYS A 139 6.69 13.95 -20.14
N LEU A 140 6.20 14.34 -18.98
CA LEU A 140 4.88 13.94 -18.52
C LEU A 140 3.75 14.64 -19.30
N CYS A 141 3.86 15.95 -19.53
CA CYS A 141 2.87 16.70 -20.30
C CYS A 141 2.75 16.15 -21.73
N ASN A 142 3.88 15.90 -22.39
CA ASN A 142 3.90 15.33 -23.74
C ASN A 142 3.26 13.93 -23.80
N LYS A 143 3.42 13.11 -22.75
CA LYS A 143 2.80 11.78 -22.69
C LYS A 143 1.30 11.83 -22.49
N ILE A 144 0.80 12.80 -21.71
CA ILE A 144 -0.63 12.99 -21.50
C ILE A 144 -1.28 13.57 -22.76
N GLU A 145 -0.64 14.55 -23.41
CA GLU A 145 -1.11 15.15 -24.67
C GLU A 145 -1.16 14.13 -25.82
N LYS A 146 -0.22 13.18 -25.85
CA LYS A 146 -0.22 12.06 -26.81
C LYS A 146 -1.24 10.95 -26.46
N GLY A 147 -1.93 11.04 -25.33
CA GLY A 147 -2.87 10.01 -24.87
C GLY A 147 -2.22 8.71 -24.39
N GLU A 148 -0.90 8.69 -24.17
CA GLU A 148 -0.16 7.51 -23.66
C GLU A 148 -0.44 7.25 -22.17
N ILE A 149 -0.98 8.25 -21.46
CA ILE A 149 -1.32 8.20 -20.03
C ILE A 149 -2.68 8.89 -19.86
N LYS A 150 -3.65 8.19 -19.25
CA LYS A 150 -4.96 8.72 -18.86
C LYS A 150 -4.92 9.21 -17.41
#